data_AF-A0A966IXQ0-F1
#
_entry.id   AF-A0A966IXQ0-F1
#
_cell.length_a   1.000
_cell.length_b   1.000
_cell.length_c   1.000
_cell.angle_alpha   90.00
_cell.angle_beta   90.00
_cell.angle_gamma   90.00
#
_symmetry.space_group_name_H-M   'P 1'
#
loop_
_entity.id
_entity.type
_entity.pdbx_description
1 polymer ?
#
loop_
_entity_poly.entity_id
_entity_poly.type
_entity_poly.pdbx_seq_one_letter_code
_entity_poly.pdbx_strand_id
1 'polypeptide(L)'
;MIWYGIIISGVLNFLTKFLSLSYFDTSKMPPRVKQILSYVPSAVFPAIIFPGILIDGNGTLDIENNPKILASIMALIIGVFSRNIIATILTGLAAYWFIIFI
;
A
#
# COMPACT_ATOMS: atom_id res chain seq x y z
N MET A 1 28.38 -12.12 -5.92
CA MET A 1 27.79 -12.70 -4.68
C MET A 1 26.38 -12.18 -4.35
N ILE A 2 25.91 -11.06 -4.93
CA ILE A 2 24.55 -10.54 -4.70
C ILE A 2 23.43 -11.46 -5.22
N TRP A 3 23.68 -12.19 -6.31
CA TRP A 3 22.72 -13.07 -6.98
C TRP A 3 22.20 -14.19 -6.07
N TYR A 4 23.08 -14.80 -5.27
CA TYR A 4 22.67 -15.82 -4.29
C TYR A 4 21.78 -15.23 -3.21
N GLY A 5 22.08 -14.02 -2.72
CA GLY A 5 21.27 -13.32 -1.74
C GLY A 5 19.85 -13.02 -2.24
N ILE A 6 19.72 -12.59 -3.50
CA ILE A 6 18.41 -12.34 -4.12
C ILE A 6 17.59 -13.63 -4.21
N ILE A 7 18.21 -14.72 -4.68
CA ILE A 7 17.51 -16.02 -4.82
C ILE A 7 17.09 -16.54 -3.45
N ILE A 8 17.99 -16.54 -2.46
CA ILE A 8 17.70 -17.00 -1.10
C ILE A 8 16.60 -16.14 -0.46
N SER A 9 16.69 -14.82 -0.57
CA SER A 9 15.67 -13.90 -0.05
C SER A 9 14.31 -14.13 -0.71
N GLY A 10 14.27 -14.29 -2.03
CA GLY A 10 13.04 -14.57 -2.76
C GLY A 10 12.38 -15.88 -2.31
N VAL A 11 13.18 -16.93 -2.19
CA VAL A 11 12.72 -18.25 -1.71
C VAL A 11 12.19 -18.16 -0.28
N LEU A 12 12.94 -17.55 0.64
CA LEU A 12 12.52 -17.39 2.04
C LEU A 12 11.23 -16.57 2.18
N ASN A 13 11.10 -15.47 1.42
CA ASN A 13 9.92 -14.61 1.45
C ASN A 13 8.69 -15.35 0.90
N PHE A 14 8.86 -16.09 -0.20
CA PHE A 14 7.82 -16.96 -0.75
C PHE A 14 7.39 -18.03 0.25
N LEU A 15 8.33 -18.79 0.82
CA LEU A 15 8.05 -19.84 1.82
C LEU A 15 7.30 -19.27 3.01
N THR A 16 7.74 -18.13 3.57
CA THR A 16 7.08 -17.52 4.74
C THR A 16 5.60 -17.23 4.46
N LYS A 17 5.28 -16.62 3.31
CA LYS A 17 3.89 -16.33 2.92
C LYS A 17 3.12 -17.59 2.55
N PHE A 18 3.75 -18.51 1.83
CA PHE A 18 3.13 -19.74 1.37
C PHE A 18 2.79 -20.67 2.54
N LEU A 19 3.68 -20.85 3.52
CA LEU A 19 3.39 -21.61 4.73
C LEU A 19 2.24 -20.97 5.51
N SER A 20 2.25 -19.64 5.67
CA SER A 20 1.17 -18.94 6.36
C SER A 20 -0.17 -19.14 5.66
N LEU A 21 -0.25 -19.06 4.32
CA LEU A 21 -1.50 -19.25 3.59
C LEU A 21 -1.93 -20.73 3.51
N SER A 22 -0.97 -21.65 3.37
CA SER A 22 -1.25 -23.08 3.18
C SER A 22 -1.64 -23.79 4.48
N TYR A 23 -1.10 -23.38 5.63
CA TYR A 23 -1.50 -23.93 6.93
C TYR A 23 -2.81 -23.31 7.46
N PHE A 24 -3.12 -22.08 7.05
CA PHE A 24 -4.26 -21.33 7.55
C PHE A 24 -5.49 -21.58 6.65
N ASP A 25 -6.08 -22.76 6.84
CA ASP A 25 -7.24 -23.23 6.08
C ASP A 25 -8.49 -22.38 6.41
N THR A 26 -8.77 -21.41 5.56
CA THR A 26 -9.84 -20.41 5.76
C THR A 26 -11.25 -21.03 5.79
N SER A 27 -11.36 -22.28 5.33
CA SER A 27 -12.61 -23.07 5.33
C SER A 27 -13.01 -23.57 6.72
N LYS A 28 -12.04 -23.79 7.61
CA LYS A 28 -12.25 -24.32 8.98
C LYS A 28 -12.36 -23.23 10.04
N MET A 29 -12.29 -21.96 9.65
CA MET A 29 -12.33 -20.85 10.59
C MET A 29 -13.74 -20.56 11.11
N PRO A 30 -13.88 -20.18 12.39
CA PRO A 30 -15.15 -19.69 12.92
C PRO A 30 -15.64 -18.47 12.10
N PRO A 31 -16.96 -18.32 11.91
CA PRO A 31 -17.53 -17.21 11.12
C PRO A 31 -17.05 -15.82 11.56
N ARG A 32 -16.89 -15.62 12.88
CA ARG A 32 -16.38 -14.36 13.47
C ARG A 32 -14.97 -14.02 13.01
N VAL A 33 -14.07 -15.02 12.95
CA VAL A 33 -12.67 -14.81 12.53
C VAL A 33 -12.62 -14.46 11.05
N LYS A 34 -13.36 -15.18 10.21
CA LYS A 34 -13.45 -14.89 8.77
C LYS A 34 -13.97 -13.47 8.50
N GLN A 35 -14.95 -13.02 9.28
CA GLN A 35 -15.47 -11.66 9.19
C GLN A 35 -14.40 -10.62 9.56
N ILE A 36 -13.67 -10.81 10.65
CA ILE A 36 -12.57 -9.91 11.04
C ILE A 36 -11.48 -9.85 9.96
N LEU A 37 -11.07 -11.00 9.41
CA LEU A 37 -10.06 -11.06 8.35
C LEU A 37 -10.49 -10.33 7.08
N SER A 38 -11.79 -10.29 6.77
CA SER A 38 -12.31 -9.55 5.60
C SER A 38 -12.12 -8.04 5.69
N TYR A 39 -11.97 -7.49 6.90
CA TYR A 39 -11.68 -6.06 7.11
C TYR A 39 -10.19 -5.72 7.02
N VAL A 40 -9.30 -6.72 7.04
CA VAL A 40 -7.85 -6.51 7.01
C VAL A 40 -7.41 -5.68 5.78
N PRO A 41 -7.81 -6.00 4.53
CA PRO A 41 -7.41 -5.18 3.39
C PRO A 41 -7.85 -3.73 3.53
N SER A 42 -9.10 -3.50 3.96
CA SER A 42 -9.65 -2.16 4.14
C SER A 42 -8.96 -1.36 5.25
N ALA A 43 -8.40 -2.03 6.27
CA ALA A 43 -7.65 -1.38 7.35
C ALA A 43 -6.18 -1.17 7.00
N VAL A 44 -5.58 -2.12 6.28
CA VAL A 44 -4.15 -2.12 5.97
C VAL A 44 -3.79 -1.06 4.92
N PHE A 45 -4.62 -0.84 3.89
CA PHE A 45 -4.32 0.17 2.87
C PHE A 45 -4.17 1.59 3.47
N PRO A 46 -5.14 2.12 4.25
CA PRO A 46 -4.97 3.42 4.91
C PRO A 46 -3.76 3.44 5.85
N ALA A 47 -3.52 2.35 6.59
CA ALA A 47 -2.39 2.25 7.52
C ALA A 47 -1.02 2.30 6.83
N ILE A 48 -0.91 1.83 5.59
CA ILE A 48 0.33 1.92 4.79
C ILE A 48 0.43 3.26 4.07
N ILE A 49 -0.69 3.74 3.51
CA ILE A 49 -0.73 4.95 2.70
C ILE A 49 -0.50 6.21 3.56
N PHE A 50 -1.11 6.28 4.74
CA PHE A 50 -1.00 7.42 5.66
C PHE A 50 0.44 7.82 5.99
N PRO A 51 1.29 6.92 6.54
CA PRO A 51 2.68 7.25 6.84
C PRO A 51 3.49 7.51 5.56
N GLY A 52 3.19 6.83 4.45
CA GLY A 52 3.87 7.07 3.17
C GLY A 52 3.66 8.48 2.61
N ILE A 53 2.57 9.15 3.00
CA ILE A 53 2.26 10.52 2.58
C ILE A 53 2.70 11.54 3.63
N LEU A 54 2.36 11.33 4.91
CA LEU A 54 2.43 12.39 5.94
C LEU A 54 3.71 12.37 6.79
N ILE A 55 4.42 11.25 6.82
CA ILE A 55 5.63 11.10 7.64
C ILE A 55 6.85 11.26 6.75
N ASP A 56 7.74 12.17 7.13
CA ASP A 56 9.03 12.36 6.46
C ASP A 56 10.10 11.38 6.99
N GLY A 57 11.26 11.31 6.34
CA GLY A 57 12.37 10.41 6.69
C GLY A 57 12.85 10.52 8.15
N ASN A 58 12.57 11.66 8.80
CA ASN A 58 12.92 11.93 10.19
C ASN A 58 11.83 11.51 11.20
N GLY A 59 10.73 10.92 10.74
CA GLY A 59 9.62 10.49 11.60
C GLY A 59 8.70 11.61 12.08
N THR A 60 8.91 12.84 11.58
CA THR A 60 8.06 14.00 11.87
C THR A 60 6.94 14.13 10.85
N LEU A 61 5.83 14.76 11.26
CA LEU A 61 4.74 15.12 10.36
C LEU A 61 5.20 16.30 9.50
N ASP A 62 5.27 16.08 8.19
CA ASP A 62 5.57 17.14 7.22
C ASP A 62 4.30 17.49 6.45
N ILE A 63 3.65 18.55 6.92
CA ILE A 63 2.35 19.04 6.41
C ILE A 63 2.55 20.30 5.57
N GLU A 64 3.59 21.09 5.84
CA GLU A 64 3.72 22.44 5.30
C GLU A 64 4.28 22.48 3.88
N ASN A 65 5.12 21.52 3.47
CA ASN A 65 5.73 21.56 2.14
C ASN A 65 5.83 20.18 1.46
N ASN A 66 4.82 19.34 1.68
CA ASN A 66 4.86 17.99 1.17
C ASN A 66 4.00 17.82 -0.10
N PRO A 67 4.61 17.71 -1.30
CA PRO A 67 3.90 17.57 -2.57
C PRO A 67 3.07 16.27 -2.65
N LYS A 68 3.40 15.26 -1.82
CA LYS A 68 2.68 13.99 -1.75
C LYS A 68 1.25 14.17 -1.26
N ILE A 69 1.01 15.11 -0.33
CA ILE A 69 -0.33 15.36 0.22
C ILE A 69 -1.26 15.82 -0.91
N LEU A 70 -0.87 16.84 -1.66
CA LEU A 70 -1.70 17.37 -2.74
C LEU A 70 -1.89 16.36 -3.88
N ALA A 71 -0.85 15.60 -4.24
CA ALA A 71 -0.95 14.52 -5.22
C ALA A 71 -1.91 13.40 -4.76
N SER A 72 -1.88 13.04 -3.48
CA SER A 72 -2.77 12.01 -2.92
C SER A 72 -4.24 12.45 -2.91
N ILE A 73 -4.52 13.73 -2.64
CA ILE A 73 -5.87 14.29 -2.69
C ILE A 73 -6.41 14.24 -4.13
N MET A 74 -5.59 14.63 -5.11
CA MET A 74 -5.97 14.52 -6.53
C MET A 74 -6.27 13.07 -6.93
N ALA A 75 -5.40 12.14 -6.54
CA ALA A 75 -5.63 10.71 -6.77
C ALA A 75 -6.94 10.24 -6.13
N LEU A 76 -7.23 10.65 -4.89
CA LEU A 76 -8.47 10.31 -4.20
C LEU A 76 -9.71 10.81 -4.97
N ILE A 77 -9.71 12.08 -5.38
CA ILE A 77 -10.82 12.70 -6.13
C ILE A 77 -11.10 11.91 -7.41
N ILE A 78 -10.05 11.62 -8.18
CA ILE A 78 -10.17 10.96 -9.47
C ILE A 78 -10.55 9.49 -9.28
N GLY A 79 -10.05 8.83 -8.23
CA GLY A 79 -10.42 7.46 -7.93
C GLY A 79 -11.89 7.30 -7.54
N VAL A 80 -12.42 8.24 -6.77
CA VAL A 80 -13.86 8.26 -6.42
C VAL A 80 -14.72 8.52 -7.67
N PHE A 81 -14.30 9.44 -8.54
CA PHE A 81 -15.08 9.82 -9.72
C PHE A 81 -14.98 8.80 -10.86
N SER A 82 -13.77 8.40 -11.24
CA SER A 82 -13.50 7.53 -12.39
C SER A 82 -13.85 6.06 -12.13
N ARG A 83 -13.90 5.63 -10.86
CA ARG A 83 -14.03 4.21 -10.46
C ARG A 83 -13.04 3.26 -11.18
N ASN A 84 -11.93 3.79 -11.68
CA ASN A 84 -10.93 3.07 -12.45
C ASN A 84 -9.56 3.23 -11.79
N ILE A 85 -8.98 2.11 -11.37
CA ILE A 85 -7.69 2.07 -10.66
C ILE A 85 -6.57 2.64 -11.53
N ILE A 86 -6.57 2.38 -12.83
CA ILE A 86 -5.51 2.84 -13.74
C ILE A 86 -5.54 4.36 -13.86
N ALA A 87 -6.73 4.94 -14.01
CA ALA A 87 -6.90 6.39 -14.08
C ALA A 87 -6.38 7.05 -12.79
N THR A 88 -6.76 6.53 -11.62
CA THR A 88 -6.29 6.99 -10.31
C THR A 88 -4.77 7.03 -10.21
N ILE A 89 -4.11 5.93 -10.58
CA ILE A 89 -2.65 5.80 -10.51
C ILE A 89 -1.98 6.81 -11.42
N LEU A 90 -2.41 6.88 -12.69
CA LEU A 90 -1.83 7.81 -13.67
C LEU A 90 -1.99 9.26 -13.23
N THR A 91 -3.17 9.63 -12.73
CA THR A 91 -3.40 11.00 -12.28
C THR A 91 -2.65 11.36 -11.01
N GLY A 92 -2.52 10.44 -10.06
CA GLY A 92 -1.72 10.66 -8.84
C GLY A 92 -0.24 10.86 -9.16
N LEU A 93 0.30 10.02 -10.05
CA LEU A 93 1.69 10.15 -10.53
C LEU A 93 1.90 11.45 -11.32
N ALA A 94 0.98 11.76 -12.23
CA ALA A 94 1.06 12.99 -13.01
C ALA A 94 0.99 14.24 -12.12
N ALA A 95 0.08 14.26 -11.15
CA ALA A 95 -0.03 15.35 -10.17
C ALA A 95 1.26 15.48 -9.34
N TYR A 96 1.78 14.36 -8.81
CA TYR A 96 3.03 14.36 -8.05
C TYR A 96 4.21 14.91 -8.84
N TRP A 97 4.40 14.44 -10.08
CA TRP A 97 5.45 14.96 -10.95
C TRP A 97 5.25 16.44 -11.26
N PHE A 98 4.03 16.84 -11.60
CA PHE A 98 3.75 18.24 -11.90
C PHE A 98 4.10 19.16 -10.73
N ILE A 99 3.79 18.77 -9.49
CA ILE A 99 4.09 19.58 -8.30
C ILE A 99 5.59 19.64 -7.99
N ILE A 100 6.37 18.59 -8.30
CA ILE A 100 7.81 18.56 -8.01
C ILE A 100 8.63 19.32 -9.06
N PHE A 101 8.22 19.27 -10.32
CA PHE A 101 8.97 19.87 -11.42
C PHE A 101 8.62 21.35 -11.69
N ILE A 102 7.53 21.84 -11.11
CA ILE A 102 7.11 23.25 -11.17
C ILE A 102 7.59 24.01 -9.93
#